data_AF-A0A094BHZ6-F1
#
_entry.id   AF-A0A094BHZ6-F1
#
_cell.length_a   1.000
_cell.length_b   1.000
_cell.length_c   1.000
_cell.angle_alpha   90.00
_cell.angle_beta   90.00
_cell.angle_gamma   90.00
#
_symmetry.space_group_name_H-M   'P 1'
#
loop_
_entity.id
_entity.type
_entity.pdbx_description
1 polymer ?
#
loop_
_entity_poly.entity_id
_entity_poly.type
_entity_poly.pdbx_seq_one_letter_code
_entity_poly.pdbx_strand_id
1 'polypeptide(L)'
;MASPAFPLCSCGKKLKAGTALKSHLKYSPRHKKLANSTSKPVTIKKEPEESSLVSNIATFQEAATSEPAPTANLPLVCCRTKAKSKELAPIISTMEPTPEEKLEGINAKVMEAQSVHDRLRAKLRELVEFEITRELKAAIKKEMKPVLKRDLEEDIKAEFGSDLKKLKTEMMSDLMTELKVDFKNEIRMAVACQLNSQMANEVETQSTDNMQSELQTGLNMELTEEFKGTSNPNSNEKSDEEPKGDLGLCSDDSCVSCGQCMDGIVMV
;
A
#
# COMPACT_ATOMS: atom_id res chain seq x y z
N MET A 1 9.05 -10.26 -29.28
CA MET A 1 8.89 -11.42 -28.38
C MET A 1 9.38 -11.00 -27.00
N ALA A 2 8.49 -10.85 -26.03
CA ALA A 2 8.84 -10.43 -24.67
C ALA A 2 9.31 -11.64 -23.85
N SER A 3 10.52 -11.56 -23.28
CA SER A 3 11.05 -12.61 -22.42
C SER A 3 10.28 -12.65 -21.08
N PRO A 4 9.96 -13.84 -20.55
CA PRO A 4 9.25 -13.95 -19.28
C PRO A 4 10.13 -13.48 -18.11
N ALA A 5 9.63 -12.50 -17.36
CA ALA A 5 10.27 -12.02 -16.13
C ALA A 5 10.11 -13.09 -15.03
N PHE A 6 11.22 -13.66 -14.57
CA PHE A 6 11.22 -14.58 -13.44
C PHE A 6 11.30 -13.80 -12.12
N PRO A 7 10.51 -14.17 -11.10
CA PRO A 7 10.63 -13.55 -9.78
C PRO A 7 12.03 -13.82 -9.21
N LEU A 8 12.72 -12.73 -8.85
CA LEU A 8 14.02 -12.76 -8.19
C LEU A 8 13.82 -12.63 -6.68
N CYS A 9 14.55 -13.43 -5.91
CA CYS A 9 14.65 -13.24 -4.46
C CYS A 9 15.42 -11.95 -4.16
N SER A 10 15.19 -11.33 -3.00
CA SER A 10 15.98 -10.19 -2.51
C SER A 10 17.48 -10.50 -2.33
N CYS A 11 17.89 -11.77 -2.44
CA CYS A 11 19.28 -12.20 -2.53
C CYS A 11 19.85 -12.22 -3.96
N GLY A 12 19.10 -11.81 -4.98
CA GLY A 12 19.51 -11.76 -6.40
C GLY A 12 19.44 -13.10 -7.15
N LYS A 13 19.01 -14.18 -6.50
CA LYS A 13 18.91 -15.51 -7.13
C LYS A 13 17.54 -15.74 -7.78
N LYS A 14 17.55 -16.34 -8.97
CA LYS A 14 16.34 -16.77 -9.70
C LYS A 14 15.60 -17.82 -8.87
N LEU A 15 14.34 -17.53 -8.54
CA LEU A 15 13.50 -18.46 -7.81
C LEU A 15 13.02 -19.55 -8.78
N LYS A 16 13.55 -20.76 -8.62
CA LYS A 16 12.97 -21.95 -9.27
C LYS A 16 11.68 -22.31 -8.51
N ALA A 17 10.56 -22.41 -9.22
CA ALA A 17 9.28 -22.79 -8.62
C ALA A 17 9.35 -24.21 -8.01
N GLY A 18 8.58 -24.44 -6.95
CA GLY A 18 8.45 -25.75 -6.29
C GLY A 18 9.27 -25.91 -5.01
N THR A 19 9.61 -27.15 -4.65
CA THR A 19 10.28 -27.54 -3.40
C THR A 19 11.61 -26.84 -3.17
N ALA A 20 12.27 -26.36 -4.24
CA ALA A 20 13.51 -25.58 -4.17
C ALA A 20 13.35 -24.22 -3.45
N LEU A 21 12.18 -23.57 -3.55
CA LEU A 21 11.91 -22.29 -2.89
C LEU A 21 11.84 -22.44 -1.36
N LYS A 22 11.15 -23.49 -0.90
CA LYS A 22 10.99 -23.77 0.54
C LYS A 22 12.33 -24.10 1.19
N SER A 23 13.19 -24.85 0.49
CA SER A 23 14.57 -25.13 0.91
C SER A 23 15.43 -23.87 0.93
N HIS A 24 15.29 -22.99 -0.08
CA HIS A 24 16.05 -21.73 -0.13
C HIS A 24 15.70 -20.79 1.04
N LEU A 25 14.41 -20.65 1.38
CA LEU A 25 13.98 -19.85 2.53
C LEU A 25 14.45 -20.44 3.87
N LYS A 26 14.53 -21.77 3.99
CA LYS A 26 14.93 -22.45 5.24
C LYS A 26 16.44 -22.42 5.51
N TYR A 27 17.27 -22.48 4.47
CA TYR A 27 18.72 -22.66 4.62
C TYR A 27 19.58 -21.47 4.16
N SER A 28 18.98 -20.42 3.58
CA SER A 28 19.74 -19.24 3.15
C SER A 28 20.19 -18.39 4.36
N PRO A 29 21.50 -18.13 4.54
CA PRO A 29 22.03 -17.37 5.67
C PRO A 29 21.44 -15.96 5.81
N ARG A 30 20.97 -15.37 4.70
CA ARG A 30 20.38 -14.02 4.66
C ARG A 30 18.96 -13.95 5.24
N HIS A 31 18.24 -15.07 5.33
CA HIS A 31 16.88 -15.10 5.92
C HIS A 31 16.88 -15.61 7.36
N LYS A 32 17.98 -16.19 7.83
CA LYS A 32 18.11 -16.76 9.18
C LYS A 32 18.14 -15.69 10.30
N LYS A 33 18.37 -14.42 9.95
CA LYS A 33 18.46 -13.31 10.91
C LYS A 33 17.09 -12.81 11.41
N LEU A 34 15.97 -13.23 10.82
CA LEU A 34 14.63 -12.79 11.21
C LEU A 34 13.90 -13.75 12.17
N ALA A 35 14.45 -14.93 12.46
CA ALA A 35 13.78 -15.94 13.29
C ALA A 35 14.18 -15.92 14.78
N ASN A 36 15.13 -15.06 15.18
CA ASN A 36 15.65 -14.99 16.55
C ASN A 36 15.45 -13.60 17.21
N SER A 37 14.33 -12.92 16.94
CA SER A 37 13.89 -11.83 17.83
C SER A 37 13.14 -12.44 19.02
N THR A 38 13.92 -12.88 20.01
CA THR A 38 13.43 -13.23 21.34
C THR A 38 12.80 -11.97 21.96
N SER A 39 11.47 -11.87 21.92
CA SER A 39 10.72 -10.92 22.72
C SER A 39 11.01 -11.20 24.20
N LYS A 40 11.61 -10.22 24.89
CA LYS A 40 11.74 -10.22 26.36
C LYS A 40 10.36 -10.39 27.00
N PRO A 41 10.24 -11.14 28.11
CA PRO A 41 8.98 -11.23 28.83
C PRO A 41 8.74 -9.90 29.54
N VAL A 42 7.67 -9.20 29.15
CA VAL A 42 7.16 -8.05 29.90
C VAL A 42 6.68 -8.57 31.25
N THR A 43 7.39 -8.19 32.31
CA THR A 43 7.00 -8.45 33.69
C THR A 43 5.83 -7.53 34.03
N ILE A 44 4.61 -8.06 33.94
CA ILE A 44 3.42 -7.36 34.45
C ILE A 44 3.49 -7.46 35.97
N LYS A 45 3.93 -6.36 36.58
CA LYS A 45 3.86 -6.11 38.02
C LYS A 45 2.37 -5.97 38.38
N LYS A 46 1.80 -7.00 38.99
CA LYS A 46 0.50 -6.93 39.67
C LYS A 46 0.75 -6.30 41.03
N GLU A 47 0.28 -5.08 41.23
CA GLU A 47 -0.10 -4.59 42.56
C GLU A 47 -1.62 -4.62 42.68
N PRO A 48 -2.17 -4.91 43.87
CA PRO A 48 -3.60 -4.95 44.11
C PRO A 48 -4.06 -3.58 44.64
N GLU A 49 -4.98 -2.93 43.94
CA GLU A 49 -5.82 -1.92 44.57
C GLU A 49 -7.25 -2.44 44.71
N GLU A 50 -7.67 -2.43 45.97
CA GLU A 50 -9.03 -2.61 46.42
C GLU A 50 -9.93 -1.52 45.80
N SER A 51 -11.05 -1.94 45.22
CA SER A 51 -12.19 -1.07 45.05
C SER A 51 -13.46 -1.92 45.08
N SER A 52 -14.04 -1.96 46.28
CA SER A 52 -15.47 -2.18 46.51
C SER A 52 -16.33 -1.52 45.43
N LEU A 53 -17.31 -2.23 44.87
CA LEU A 53 -18.70 -1.75 44.76
C LEU A 53 -19.61 -2.70 43.97
N VAL A 54 -20.69 -3.08 44.64
CA VAL A 54 -22.01 -3.51 44.14
C VAL A 54 -22.13 -4.92 43.56
N SER A 55 -22.36 -5.85 44.48
CA SER A 55 -23.30 -6.96 44.30
C SER A 55 -24.68 -6.43 43.94
N ASN A 56 -25.18 -6.78 42.76
CA ASN A 56 -26.62 -6.79 42.48
C ASN A 56 -26.97 -8.15 41.88
N ILE A 57 -27.26 -9.08 42.78
CA ILE A 57 -27.96 -10.32 42.52
C ILE A 57 -29.40 -9.93 42.17
N ALA A 58 -29.73 -9.93 40.88
CA ALA A 58 -31.11 -9.91 40.44
C ALA A 58 -31.64 -11.35 40.44
N THR A 59 -32.28 -11.68 41.56
CA THR A 59 -33.23 -12.78 41.75
C THR A 59 -34.24 -12.80 40.59
N PHE A 60 -34.16 -13.78 39.70
CA PHE A 60 -35.28 -14.13 38.83
C PHE A 60 -36.19 -15.08 39.61
N GLN A 61 -37.23 -14.50 40.19
CA GLN A 61 -38.36 -15.22 40.74
C GLN A 61 -39.12 -15.97 39.64
N GLU A 62 -39.46 -17.22 39.97
CA GLU A 62 -40.50 -18.01 39.34
C GLU A 62 -41.78 -17.20 39.17
N ALA A 63 -42.27 -17.12 37.94
CA ALA A 63 -43.68 -16.90 37.66
C ALA A 63 -44.19 -18.17 36.97
N ALA A 64 -44.67 -19.10 37.78
CA ALA A 64 -45.59 -20.13 37.34
C ALA A 64 -46.91 -19.46 36.94
N THR A 65 -47.12 -19.28 35.64
CA THR A 65 -48.45 -19.04 35.08
C THR A 65 -48.97 -20.36 34.51
N SER A 66 -49.70 -21.08 35.37
CA SER A 66 -50.65 -22.11 34.97
C SER A 66 -51.85 -21.43 34.32
N GLU A 67 -52.04 -21.66 33.02
CA GLU A 67 -53.34 -21.41 32.37
C GLU A 67 -54.13 -22.72 32.21
N PRO A 68 -55.47 -22.64 32.34
CA PRO A 68 -56.32 -23.79 32.59
C PRO A 68 -56.91 -24.39 31.31
N ALA A 69 -57.20 -25.69 31.40
CA ALA A 69 -57.93 -26.46 30.40
C ALA A 69 -59.30 -25.83 30.05
N PRO A 70 -59.71 -25.83 28.76
CA PRO A 70 -61.09 -25.54 28.42
C PRO A 70 -61.98 -26.75 28.75
N THR A 71 -62.77 -26.59 29.80
CA THR A 71 -63.94 -27.41 30.15
C THR A 71 -65.04 -27.14 29.12
N ALA A 72 -65.25 -28.05 28.19
CA ALA A 72 -66.42 -28.03 27.32
C ALA A 72 -67.56 -28.82 27.97
N ASN A 73 -68.62 -28.07 28.28
CA ASN A 73 -69.88 -28.55 28.85
C ASN A 73 -70.61 -29.54 27.93
N LEU A 74 -71.30 -30.48 28.59
CA LEU A 74 -72.27 -31.47 28.09
C LEU A 74 -73.35 -30.90 27.14
N PRO A 75 -74.03 -31.79 26.41
CA PRO A 75 -75.41 -32.08 26.83
C PRO A 75 -75.64 -33.57 27.13
N LEU A 76 -76.19 -33.81 28.32
CA LEU A 76 -76.96 -35.01 28.65
C LEU A 76 -78.10 -35.17 27.62
N VAL A 77 -78.08 -36.26 26.86
CA VAL A 77 -79.30 -36.78 26.23
C VAL A 77 -79.68 -38.06 26.95
N CYS A 78 -80.71 -37.93 27.78
CA CYS A 78 -81.42 -39.04 28.40
C CYS A 78 -82.46 -39.56 27.40
N CYS A 79 -82.30 -40.79 26.90
CA CYS A 79 -83.38 -41.53 26.26
C CYS A 79 -83.56 -42.88 26.96
N ARG A 80 -84.68 -42.99 27.68
CA ARG A 80 -85.09 -44.15 28.47
C ARG A 80 -85.89 -45.12 27.59
N THR A 81 -85.36 -46.34 27.48
CA THR A 81 -86.02 -47.66 27.38
C THR A 81 -87.30 -47.86 26.57
N LYS A 82 -87.28 -48.92 25.74
CA LYS A 82 -88.24 -50.05 25.58
C LYS A 82 -88.24 -50.45 24.09
N ALA A 83 -88.21 -51.71 23.65
CA ALA A 83 -88.23 -53.00 24.30
C ALA A 83 -87.84 -54.07 23.26
N LYS A 84 -87.33 -55.21 23.76
CA LYS A 84 -87.73 -56.56 23.33
C LYS A 84 -87.51 -56.92 21.86
N SER A 85 -86.34 -57.49 21.59
CA SER A 85 -86.20 -58.70 20.76
C SER A 85 -85.08 -59.56 21.33
N LYS A 86 -85.43 -60.81 21.54
CA LYS A 86 -84.66 -61.86 22.18
C LYS A 86 -83.85 -62.52 21.07
N GLU A 87 -82.62 -62.08 20.88
CA GLU A 87 -81.66 -62.72 19.97
C GLU A 87 -80.45 -63.11 20.81
N LEU A 88 -80.10 -64.39 20.74
CA LEU A 88 -79.05 -65.01 21.55
C LEU A 88 -77.73 -64.28 21.29
N ALA A 89 -77.32 -63.47 22.26
CA ALA A 89 -76.03 -62.80 22.23
C ALA A 89 -74.94 -63.86 22.01
N PRO A 90 -74.05 -63.69 21.00
CA PRO A 90 -72.84 -64.48 20.96
C PRO A 90 -72.09 -64.14 22.24
N ILE A 91 -71.76 -65.16 23.03
CA ILE A 91 -70.80 -65.04 24.11
C ILE A 91 -69.47 -64.71 23.41
N ILE A 92 -69.21 -63.42 23.16
CA ILE A 92 -67.91 -62.92 22.75
C ILE A 92 -67.04 -63.14 23.97
N SER A 93 -66.46 -64.33 24.06
CA SER A 93 -65.39 -64.66 24.98
C SER A 93 -64.28 -63.66 24.71
N THR A 94 -64.27 -62.58 25.49
CA THR A 94 -63.24 -61.56 25.46
C THR A 94 -62.03 -62.26 26.04
N MET A 95 -61.25 -62.92 25.19
CA MET A 95 -60.04 -63.60 25.62
C MET A 95 -59.13 -62.50 26.16
N GLU A 96 -58.86 -62.56 27.46
CA GLU A 96 -57.91 -61.65 28.08
C GLU A 96 -56.58 -61.77 27.32
N PRO A 97 -55.98 -60.63 26.92
CA PRO A 97 -54.72 -60.67 26.18
C PRO A 97 -53.68 -61.38 27.02
N THR A 98 -52.93 -62.28 26.39
CA THR A 98 -51.91 -63.05 27.08
C THR A 98 -50.86 -62.10 27.66
N PRO A 99 -50.18 -62.48 28.76
CA PRO A 99 -49.10 -61.66 29.33
C PRO A 99 -48.03 -61.25 28.31
N GLU A 100 -47.81 -62.08 27.29
CA GLU A 100 -46.89 -61.85 26.17
C GLU A 100 -47.35 -60.68 25.28
N GLU A 101 -48.63 -60.65 24.87
CA GLU A 101 -49.21 -59.56 24.09
C GLU A 101 -49.19 -58.22 24.86
N LYS A 102 -49.45 -58.27 26.18
CA LYS A 102 -49.36 -57.09 27.06
C LYS A 102 -47.92 -56.56 27.12
N LEU A 103 -46.92 -57.44 27.21
CA LEU A 103 -45.50 -57.07 27.25
C LEU A 103 -45.03 -56.47 25.92
N GLU A 104 -45.42 -57.05 24.80
CA GLU A 104 -45.09 -56.54 23.47
C GLU A 104 -45.70 -55.15 23.21
N GLY A 105 -46.95 -54.95 23.64
CA GLY A 105 -47.60 -53.64 23.62
C GLY A 105 -46.90 -52.59 24.49
N ILE A 106 -46.34 -52.97 25.63
CA ILE A 106 -45.53 -52.09 26.48
C ILE A 106 -44.21 -51.73 25.78
N ASN A 107 -43.51 -52.72 25.23
CA ASN A 107 -42.24 -52.49 24.52
C ASN A 107 -42.42 -51.56 23.32
N ALA A 108 -43.49 -51.72 22.53
CA ALA A 108 -43.80 -50.83 21.42
C ALA A 108 -43.98 -49.37 21.88
N LYS A 109 -44.73 -49.15 22.97
CA LYS A 109 -44.93 -47.81 23.55
C LYS A 109 -43.64 -47.20 24.09
N VAL A 110 -42.76 -48.00 24.69
CA VAL A 110 -41.45 -47.54 25.17
C VAL A 110 -40.57 -47.11 23.99
N MET A 111 -40.54 -47.89 22.90
CA MET A 111 -39.77 -47.54 21.70
C MET A 111 -40.32 -46.30 21.01
N GLU A 112 -41.64 -46.13 20.97
CA GLU A 112 -42.27 -44.91 20.45
C GLU A 112 -41.91 -43.69 21.30
N ALA A 113 -42.02 -43.79 22.63
CA ALA A 113 -41.64 -42.73 23.56
C ALA A 113 -40.16 -42.34 23.41
N GLN A 114 -39.28 -43.33 23.26
CA GLN A 114 -37.85 -43.11 23.04
C GLN A 114 -37.59 -42.38 21.72
N SER A 115 -38.25 -42.79 20.64
CA SER A 115 -38.16 -42.12 19.33
C SER A 115 -38.64 -40.66 19.39
N VAL A 116 -39.75 -40.39 20.09
CA VAL A 116 -40.25 -39.03 20.30
C VAL A 116 -39.24 -38.20 21.09
N HIS A 117 -38.69 -38.76 22.17
CA HIS A 117 -37.67 -38.10 22.98
C HIS A 117 -36.43 -37.76 22.17
N ASP A 118 -35.93 -38.69 21.35
CA ASP A 118 -34.74 -38.46 20.52
C ASP A 118 -34.99 -37.41 19.44
N ARG A 119 -36.18 -37.39 18.85
CA ARG A 119 -36.60 -36.34 17.90
C ARG A 119 -36.70 -34.97 18.55
N LEU A 120 -37.29 -34.87 19.74
CA LEU A 120 -37.37 -33.61 20.49
C LEU A 120 -35.98 -33.10 20.85
N ARG A 121 -35.11 -34.01 21.31
CA ARG A 121 -33.72 -33.69 21.66
C ARG A 121 -32.94 -33.19 20.44
N ALA A 122 -33.14 -33.81 19.26
CA ALA A 122 -32.53 -33.35 18.02
C ALA A 122 -33.01 -31.94 17.62
N LYS A 123 -34.33 -31.70 17.63
CA LYS A 123 -34.91 -30.39 17.31
C LYS A 123 -34.46 -29.29 18.28
N LEU A 124 -34.41 -29.60 19.57
CA LEU A 124 -33.96 -28.64 20.57
C LEU A 124 -32.50 -28.25 20.34
N ARG A 125 -31.63 -29.23 20.05
CA ARG A 125 -30.23 -28.95 19.71
C ARG A 125 -30.10 -28.06 18.49
N GLU A 126 -30.82 -28.37 17.42
CA GLU A 126 -30.79 -27.58 16.18
C GLU A 126 -31.26 -26.14 16.42
N LEU A 127 -32.35 -25.95 17.15
CA LEU A 127 -32.91 -24.64 17.44
C LEU A 127 -31.98 -23.81 18.34
N VAL A 128 -31.41 -24.43 19.36
CA VAL A 128 -30.42 -23.78 20.25
C VAL A 128 -29.17 -23.40 19.47
N GLU A 129 -28.63 -24.30 18.65
CA GLU A 129 -27.44 -24.02 17.83
C GLU A 129 -27.69 -22.90 16.83
N PHE A 130 -28.85 -22.92 16.16
CA PHE A 130 -29.25 -21.89 15.21
C PHE A 130 -29.38 -20.53 15.89
N GLU A 131 -30.11 -20.44 17.01
CA GLU A 131 -30.36 -19.17 17.68
C GLU A 131 -29.08 -18.59 18.28
N ILE A 132 -28.29 -19.40 19.00
CA ILE A 132 -27.00 -18.96 19.56
C ILE A 132 -26.08 -18.48 18.44
N THR A 133 -25.96 -19.24 17.35
CA THR A 133 -25.09 -18.85 16.24
C THR A 133 -25.55 -17.55 15.59
N ARG A 134 -26.87 -17.40 15.38
CA ARG A 134 -27.46 -16.21 14.77
C ARG A 134 -27.25 -14.97 15.64
N GLU A 135 -27.63 -15.06 16.91
CA GLU A 135 -27.52 -13.95 17.86
C GLU A 135 -26.06 -13.56 18.10
N LEU A 136 -25.19 -14.53 18.34
CA LEU A 136 -23.77 -14.25 18.57
C LEU A 136 -23.13 -13.61 17.34
N LYS A 137 -23.44 -14.09 16.13
CA LYS A 137 -22.93 -13.50 14.89
C LYS A 137 -23.47 -12.09 14.67
N ALA A 138 -24.73 -11.84 15.01
CA ALA A 138 -25.33 -10.51 14.95
C ALA A 138 -24.68 -9.56 15.97
N ALA A 139 -24.51 -9.98 17.22
CA ALA A 139 -23.87 -9.22 18.28
C ALA A 139 -22.41 -8.88 17.93
N ILE A 140 -21.61 -9.86 17.50
CA ILE A 140 -20.22 -9.63 17.06
C ILE A 140 -20.18 -8.60 15.92
N LYS A 141 -21.09 -8.71 14.94
CA LYS A 141 -21.12 -7.79 13.80
C LYS A 141 -21.55 -6.38 14.20
N LYS A 142 -22.52 -6.26 15.10
CA LYS A 142 -23.12 -4.97 15.49
C LYS A 142 -22.28 -4.22 16.52
N GLU A 143 -21.65 -4.93 17.44
CA GLU A 143 -21.01 -4.33 18.62
C GLU A 143 -19.50 -4.40 18.54
N MET A 144 -18.92 -5.58 18.29
CA MET A 144 -17.46 -5.73 18.32
C MET A 144 -16.76 -5.10 17.11
N LYS A 145 -17.31 -5.28 15.90
CA LYS A 145 -16.70 -4.73 14.68
C LYS A 145 -16.53 -3.19 14.71
N PRO A 146 -17.54 -2.38 15.05
CA PRO A 146 -17.35 -0.93 15.07
C PRO A 146 -16.42 -0.46 16.18
N VAL A 147 -16.43 -1.11 17.34
CA VAL A 147 -15.50 -0.81 18.44
C VAL A 147 -14.06 -1.06 18.00
N LEU A 148 -13.77 -2.27 17.51
CA LEU A 148 -12.42 -2.60 17.02
C LEU A 148 -11.95 -1.68 15.90
N LYS A 149 -12.85 -1.28 15.00
CA LYS A 149 -12.51 -0.34 13.93
C LYS A 149 -12.15 1.03 14.49
N ARG A 150 -12.95 1.57 15.42
CA ARG A 150 -12.70 2.87 16.04
C ARG A 150 -11.38 2.86 16.80
N ASP A 151 -11.21 1.89 17.69
CA ASP A 151 -10.04 1.80 18.56
C ASP A 151 -8.77 1.66 17.73
N LEU A 152 -8.79 0.82 16.68
CA LEU A 152 -7.64 0.67 15.79
C LEU A 152 -7.34 1.94 14.98
N GLU A 153 -8.36 2.66 14.50
CA GLU A 153 -8.16 3.94 13.81
C GLU A 153 -7.60 5.02 14.74
N GLU A 154 -8.08 5.07 15.99
CA GLU A 154 -7.60 5.99 17.02
C GLU A 154 -6.16 5.67 17.42
N ASP A 155 -5.84 4.40 17.68
CA ASP A 155 -4.50 3.93 18.02
C ASP A 155 -3.51 4.23 16.89
N ILE A 156 -3.84 3.91 15.63
CA ILE A 156 -2.99 4.22 14.48
C ILE A 156 -2.76 5.73 14.37
N LYS A 157 -3.80 6.54 14.58
CA LYS A 157 -3.68 8.00 14.50
C LYS A 157 -2.89 8.57 15.66
N ALA A 158 -3.00 8.00 16.86
CA ALA A 158 -2.23 8.43 18.02
C ALA A 158 -0.75 8.07 17.88
N GLU A 159 -0.46 6.84 17.45
CA GLU A 159 0.91 6.33 17.29
C GLU A 159 1.65 7.00 16.13
N PHE A 160 1.00 7.16 14.97
CA PHE A 160 1.69 7.62 13.75
C PHE A 160 1.31 9.04 13.31
N GLY A 161 0.29 9.65 13.88
CA GLY A 161 -0.23 10.94 13.41
C GLY A 161 0.73 12.11 13.65
N SER A 162 1.44 12.13 14.78
CA SER A 162 2.50 13.12 15.05
C SER A 162 3.70 12.92 14.13
N ASP A 163 4.12 11.67 13.96
CA ASP A 163 5.33 11.31 13.25
C ASP A 163 5.19 11.59 11.75
N LEU A 164 4.03 11.28 11.16
CA LEU A 164 3.73 11.63 9.77
C LEU A 164 3.68 13.14 9.55
N LYS A 165 3.14 13.91 10.51
CA LYS A 165 3.16 15.38 10.43
C LYS A 165 4.59 15.92 10.50
N LYS A 166 5.39 15.40 11.43
CA LYS A 166 6.80 15.80 11.61
C LYS A 166 7.62 15.48 10.36
N LEU A 167 7.48 14.27 9.83
CA LEU A 167 8.15 13.85 8.59
C LEU A 167 7.77 14.77 7.42
N LYS A 168 6.49 15.10 7.27
CA LYS A 168 6.04 16.05 6.24
C LYS A 168 6.69 17.43 6.39
N THR A 169 6.76 17.96 7.62
CA THR A 169 7.38 19.27 7.87
C THR A 169 8.88 19.26 7.64
N GLU A 170 9.55 18.19 8.04
CA GLU A 170 11.00 18.00 7.88
C GLU A 170 11.36 17.89 6.40
N MET A 171 10.70 17.00 5.65
CA MET A 171 10.91 16.88 4.21
C MET A 171 10.66 18.18 3.45
N MET A 172 9.62 18.94 3.82
CA MET A 172 9.32 20.22 3.17
C MET A 172 10.39 21.27 3.48
N SER A 173 10.87 21.32 4.72
CA SER A 173 11.92 22.24 5.16
C SER A 173 13.24 21.93 4.46
N ASP A 174 13.62 20.66 4.42
CA ASP A 174 14.86 20.19 3.81
C ASP A 174 14.87 20.49 2.32
N LEU A 175 13.80 20.09 1.61
CA LEU A 175 13.66 20.34 0.18
C LEU A 175 13.70 21.84 -0.16
N MET A 176 13.00 22.67 0.62
CA MET A 176 13.00 24.12 0.38
C MET A 176 14.37 24.74 0.64
N THR A 177 15.10 24.23 1.64
CA THR A 177 16.43 24.73 1.99
C THR A 177 17.44 24.35 0.92
N GLU A 178 17.46 23.08 0.51
CA GLU A 178 18.32 22.55 -0.54
C GLU A 178 18.07 23.29 -1.86
N LEU A 179 16.82 23.36 -2.31
CA LEU A 179 16.45 24.07 -3.54
C LEU A 179 16.87 25.53 -3.50
N LYS A 180 16.70 26.22 -2.37
CA LYS A 180 17.10 27.63 -2.25
C LYS A 180 18.61 27.83 -2.32
N VAL A 181 19.39 26.94 -1.72
CA VAL A 181 20.86 27.01 -1.74
C VAL A 181 21.36 26.71 -3.14
N ASP A 182 20.89 25.63 -3.75
CA ASP A 182 21.34 25.18 -5.06
C ASP A 182 20.97 26.22 -6.13
N PHE A 183 19.72 26.66 -6.17
CA PHE A 183 19.26 27.62 -7.16
C PHE A 183 19.98 28.98 -7.02
N LYS A 184 20.24 29.41 -5.78
CA LYS A 184 21.01 30.66 -5.53
C LYS A 184 22.46 30.52 -6.01
N ASN A 185 23.09 29.39 -5.74
CA ASN A 185 24.47 29.16 -6.14
C ASN A 185 24.59 28.99 -7.67
N GLU A 186 23.70 28.21 -8.27
CA GLU A 186 23.67 27.97 -9.71
C GLU A 186 23.41 29.28 -10.48
N ILE A 187 22.41 30.07 -10.09
CA ILE A 187 22.17 31.39 -10.70
C ILE A 187 23.39 32.31 -10.52
N ARG A 188 23.95 32.38 -9.32
CA ARG A 188 25.12 33.24 -9.08
C ARG A 188 26.29 32.85 -9.97
N MET A 189 26.58 31.56 -10.08
CA MET A 189 27.67 31.06 -10.91
C MET A 189 27.39 31.29 -12.39
N ALA A 190 26.19 30.97 -12.87
CA ALA A 190 25.80 31.16 -14.26
C ALA A 190 25.89 32.64 -14.66
N VAL A 191 25.35 33.54 -13.85
CA VAL A 191 25.40 34.99 -14.09
C VAL A 191 26.85 35.51 -14.05
N ALA A 192 27.65 35.10 -13.07
CA ALA A 192 29.05 35.52 -12.98
C ALA A 192 29.87 35.04 -14.19
N CYS A 193 29.71 33.78 -14.60
CA CYS A 193 30.38 33.23 -15.77
C CYS A 193 29.95 33.95 -17.06
N GLN A 194 28.65 34.21 -17.24
CA GLN A 194 28.13 34.88 -18.43
C GLN A 194 28.57 36.34 -18.50
N LEU A 195 28.54 37.08 -17.39
CA LEU A 195 29.00 38.47 -17.36
C LEU A 195 30.52 38.56 -17.59
N ASN A 196 31.31 37.68 -16.99
CA ASN A 196 32.76 37.68 -17.20
C ASN A 196 33.12 37.34 -18.66
N SER A 197 32.47 36.34 -19.26
CA SER A 197 32.75 35.97 -20.65
C SER A 197 32.29 37.06 -21.63
N GLN A 198 31.12 37.66 -21.39
CA GLN A 198 30.64 38.78 -22.20
C GLN A 198 31.57 39.99 -22.09
N MET A 199 31.94 40.39 -20.87
CA MET A 199 32.81 41.54 -20.66
C MET A 199 34.21 41.31 -21.24
N ALA A 200 34.78 40.11 -21.08
CA ALA A 200 36.07 39.77 -21.68
C ALA A 200 36.02 39.87 -23.21
N ASN A 201 35.01 39.26 -23.84
CA ASN A 201 34.85 39.30 -25.30
C ASN A 201 34.59 40.72 -25.82
N GLU A 202 33.77 41.51 -25.11
CA GLU A 202 33.40 42.87 -25.53
C GLU A 202 34.60 43.81 -25.38
N VAL A 203 35.36 43.72 -24.29
CA VAL A 203 36.59 44.50 -24.11
C VAL A 203 37.66 44.10 -25.13
N GLU A 204 37.84 42.81 -25.38
CA GLU A 204 38.86 42.33 -26.32
C GLU A 204 38.52 42.73 -27.75
N THR A 205 37.35 42.36 -28.26
CA THR A 205 36.97 42.61 -29.66
C THR A 205 36.73 44.09 -29.96
N GLN A 206 36.01 44.80 -29.11
CA GLN A 206 35.69 46.21 -29.36
C GLN A 206 36.94 47.08 -29.25
N SER A 207 37.83 46.81 -28.30
CA SER A 207 39.08 47.58 -28.16
C SER A 207 40.02 47.30 -29.32
N THR A 208 40.21 46.04 -29.73
CA THR A 208 41.09 45.70 -30.86
C THR A 208 40.57 46.27 -32.17
N ASP A 209 39.27 46.10 -32.45
CA ASP A 209 38.69 46.56 -33.72
C ASP A 209 38.70 48.09 -33.82
N ASN A 210 38.40 48.78 -32.71
CA ASN A 210 38.36 50.24 -32.69
C ASN A 210 39.78 50.83 -32.77
N MET A 211 40.76 50.29 -32.05
CA MET A 211 42.15 50.72 -32.19
C MET A 211 42.72 50.41 -33.58
N GLN A 212 42.42 49.25 -34.14
CA GLN A 212 42.90 48.86 -35.47
C GLN A 212 42.32 49.77 -36.55
N SER A 213 41.02 50.04 -36.50
CA SER A 213 40.36 50.92 -37.46
C SER A 213 40.81 52.38 -37.32
N GLU A 214 40.93 52.93 -36.10
CA GLU A 214 41.46 54.28 -35.89
C GLU A 214 42.91 54.42 -36.39
N LEU A 215 43.79 53.49 -36.04
CA LEU A 215 45.18 53.50 -36.50
C LEU A 215 45.28 53.36 -38.02
N GLN A 216 44.52 52.44 -38.62
CA GLN A 216 44.52 52.24 -40.08
C GLN A 216 44.00 53.49 -40.80
N THR A 217 42.96 54.14 -40.29
CA THR A 217 42.39 55.35 -40.91
C THR A 217 43.34 56.54 -40.75
N GLY A 218 43.92 56.73 -39.57
CA GLY A 218 44.90 57.77 -39.28
C GLY A 218 46.16 57.65 -40.13
N LEU A 219 46.76 56.46 -40.18
CA LEU A 219 47.94 56.19 -41.02
C LEU A 219 47.65 56.40 -42.50
N ASN A 220 46.51 55.90 -43.01
CA ASN A 220 46.17 56.10 -44.43
C ASN A 220 45.97 57.58 -44.76
N MET A 221 45.34 58.35 -43.87
CA MET A 221 45.13 59.78 -44.08
C MET A 221 46.45 60.56 -44.08
N GLU A 222 47.32 60.29 -43.11
CA GLU A 222 48.63 60.94 -42.98
C GLU A 222 49.55 60.60 -44.15
N LEU A 223 49.64 59.31 -44.53
CA LEU A 223 50.39 58.88 -45.71
C LEU A 223 49.82 59.49 -46.99
N THR A 224 48.50 59.52 -47.16
CA THR A 224 47.89 60.10 -48.37
C THR A 224 48.16 61.60 -48.48
N GLU A 225 48.16 62.35 -47.37
CA GLU A 225 48.52 63.77 -47.35
C GLU A 225 50.01 64.00 -47.63
N GLU A 226 50.91 63.21 -47.04
CA GLU A 226 52.35 63.30 -47.37
C GLU A 226 52.63 62.98 -48.84
N PHE A 227 52.02 61.92 -49.38
CA PHE A 227 52.22 61.51 -50.78
C PHE A 227 51.54 62.47 -51.78
N LYS A 228 50.38 63.06 -51.45
CA LYS A 228 49.78 64.13 -52.27
C LYS A 228 50.57 65.43 -52.21
N GLY A 229 51.15 65.76 -51.06
CA GLY A 229 51.99 66.94 -50.89
C GLY A 229 53.32 66.84 -51.66
N THR A 230 53.79 65.61 -51.90
CA THR A 230 55.05 65.34 -52.59
C THR A 230 54.89 65.01 -54.07
N SER A 231 53.70 64.62 -54.54
CA SER A 231 53.45 64.38 -55.97
C SER A 231 53.11 65.69 -56.72
N ASN A 232 54.14 66.45 -57.07
CA ASN A 232 54.06 67.33 -58.23
C ASN A 232 54.15 66.43 -59.48
N PRO A 233 53.16 66.39 -60.40
CA PRO A 233 53.16 65.45 -61.51
C PRO A 233 54.09 65.96 -62.61
N ASN A 234 55.39 65.74 -62.45
CA ASN A 234 56.33 66.01 -63.54
C ASN A 234 57.56 65.11 -63.50
N SER A 235 57.39 63.87 -63.95
CA SER A 235 58.43 63.17 -64.69
C SER A 235 57.84 61.93 -65.36
N ASN A 236 57.68 62.02 -66.68
CA ASN A 236 57.76 60.87 -67.56
C ASN A 236 59.05 60.12 -67.25
N GLU A 237 58.97 58.88 -66.78
CA GLU A 237 59.97 57.90 -67.19
C GLU A 237 59.43 56.48 -67.17
N LYS A 238 59.81 55.82 -68.25
CA LYS A 238 59.37 54.53 -68.75
C LYS A 238 60.34 53.50 -68.18
N SER A 239 59.87 52.54 -67.41
CA SER A 239 60.67 51.38 -67.04
C SER A 239 59.77 50.19 -66.81
N ASP A 240 59.73 49.36 -67.85
CA ASP A 240 59.46 47.93 -67.75
C ASP A 240 60.45 47.31 -66.76
N GLU A 241 59.98 46.55 -65.78
CA GLU A 241 60.54 45.21 -65.47
C GLU A 241 59.73 44.47 -64.41
N GLU A 242 59.28 43.29 -64.84
CA GLU A 242 58.72 42.19 -64.06
C GLU A 242 59.75 41.70 -63.03
N PRO A 243 59.32 41.25 -61.84
CA PRO A 243 59.89 40.02 -61.33
C PRO A 243 58.79 39.00 -61.04
N LYS A 244 58.79 37.96 -61.87
CA LYS A 244 58.33 36.63 -61.48
C LYS A 244 59.10 36.21 -60.23
N GLY A 245 58.43 36.25 -59.09
CA GLY A 245 58.88 35.68 -57.82
C GLY A 245 57.94 34.56 -57.41
N ASP A 246 58.09 33.43 -58.08
CA ASP A 246 57.50 32.13 -57.76
C ASP A 246 58.12 31.61 -56.45
N LEU A 247 57.40 31.76 -55.34
CA LEU A 247 57.61 31.08 -54.05
C LEU A 247 56.24 31.10 -53.37
N GLY A 248 55.62 30.02 -52.94
CA GLY A 248 56.04 28.65 -52.78
C GLY A 248 54.96 28.04 -51.88
N LEU A 249 54.48 26.89 -52.30
CA LEU A 249 53.43 26.10 -51.66
C LEU A 249 53.67 25.91 -50.15
N CYS A 250 52.60 26.05 -49.36
CA CYS A 250 52.35 25.17 -48.21
C CYS A 250 50.83 24.96 -48.09
N SER A 251 50.31 24.12 -48.98
CA SER A 251 49.12 23.33 -48.71
C SER A 251 49.55 22.20 -47.77
N ASP A 252 49.22 22.28 -46.49
CA ASP A 252 49.22 21.11 -45.61
C ASP A 252 48.01 21.13 -44.68
N ASP A 253 47.07 20.25 -45.03
CA ASP A 253 45.88 19.80 -44.30
C ASP A 253 46.23 19.07 -42.98
N SER A 254 47.03 19.64 -42.09
CA SER A 254 47.27 18.99 -40.79
C SER A 254 47.60 19.93 -39.65
N CYS A 255 46.83 21.01 -39.48
CA CYS A 255 46.82 21.71 -38.21
C CYS A 255 45.99 20.91 -37.18
N VAL A 256 46.65 19.91 -36.61
CA VAL A 256 46.32 19.20 -35.37
C VAL A 256 46.47 20.18 -34.18
N SER A 257 45.71 21.27 -34.21
CA SER A 257 45.77 22.32 -33.18
C SER A 257 44.40 22.81 -32.70
N CYS A 258 43.31 22.15 -33.13
CA CYS A 258 42.05 22.20 -32.36
C CYS A 258 42.20 21.32 -31.11
N GLY A 259 42.97 21.80 -30.14
CA GLY A 259 43.18 21.19 -28.83
C GLY A 259 42.00 21.42 -27.89
N GLN A 260 40.78 21.12 -28.34
CA GLN A 260 39.61 20.77 -27.51
C GLN A 260 39.74 19.34 -26.94
N CYS A 261 40.96 18.88 -26.66
CA CYS A 261 41.26 17.50 -26.26
C CYS A 261 41.89 17.42 -24.86
N MET A 262 41.38 18.22 -23.92
CA MET A 262 41.73 18.12 -22.50
C MET A 262 40.47 18.03 -21.65
N ASP A 263 39.77 16.90 -21.72
CA ASP A 263 38.85 16.46 -20.66
C ASP A 263 39.15 15.01 -20.30
N GLY A 264 40.30 14.84 -19.64
CA GLY A 264 40.55 13.72 -18.75
C GLY A 264 39.99 14.05 -17.38
N ILE A 265 38.70 13.83 -17.14
CA ILE A 265 38.17 13.66 -15.79
C ILE A 265 37.81 12.19 -15.60
N VAL A 266 38.73 11.53 -14.93
CA VAL A 266 38.54 10.27 -14.23
C VAL A 266 37.40 10.45 -13.22
N MET A 267 36.28 9.76 -13.42
CA MET A 267 35.36 9.45 -12.32
C MET A 267 35.72 8.07 -11.75
N VAL A 268 36.19 8.09 -10.51
CA VAL A 268 36.18 6.97 -9.56
C VAL A 268 34.90 7.07 -8.75
#